data_AF-A0A7V0MII5-F1
#
_entry.id   AF-A0A7V0MII5-F1
#
_cell.length_a   1.000
_cell.length_b   1.000
_cell.length_c   1.000
_cell.angle_alpha   90.00
_cell.angle_beta   90.00
_cell.angle_gamma   90.00
#
_symmetry.space_group_name_H-M   'P 1'
#
loop_
_entity.id
_entity.type
_entity.pdbx_description
1 polymer ?
#
loop_
_entity_poly.entity_id
_entity_poly.type
_entity_poly.pdbx_seq_one_letter_code
_entity_poly.pdbx_strand_id
1 'polypeptide(L)'
;MKASTQLDKREIPENITSEALKINLAFTSVDVDIDPKYQILLDVVSNYSGLTRQAEQLLKELNHPYRNLEYVAQELWRYCVKNYSLYINHPGVVKICELIAETFLMIIKESRQPRVKTLASDHLLGFIDKLSQSELNSLVTLVPFFRSFFGKILLLDSEALYYLLSSYYQVRKSIQRILEITDDRETYEVVAKLVRRWLSETYNFWLSQEDVMTWFMTQVKNKIPTETIAKTFSFLSHEELTRLRDEINSIPEDKEPREALEQMLNYPNFRDIVEKYRKIPEEIAELVDQSERYRIKLMMLFKLMEIKGLESIHEETLREINYCIGDLIRSEDVGGLKSFLEQTFAILLDSLKKYPESALNCVRTIGKEIIPTK
;
A
#
# COMPACT_ATOMS: atom_id res chain seq x y z
N MET A 1 25.47 -65.68 8.81
CA MET A 1 26.52 -64.96 9.57
C MET A 1 26.12 -63.49 9.67
N LYS A 2 26.18 -62.96 10.89
CA LYS A 2 25.78 -61.60 11.28
C LYS A 2 26.68 -60.52 10.66
N ALA A 3 26.06 -59.39 10.28
CA ALA A 3 26.52 -58.01 10.44
C ALA A 3 25.33 -57.13 9.97
N SER A 4 24.52 -56.47 10.80
CA SER A 4 24.82 -55.45 11.82
C SER A 4 25.66 -54.31 11.26
N THR A 5 25.00 -53.40 10.53
CA THR A 5 25.53 -52.06 10.26
C THR A 5 24.50 -51.05 10.74
N GLN A 6 24.92 -50.28 11.74
CA GLN A 6 24.19 -49.20 12.38
C GLN A 6 23.76 -48.16 11.34
N LEU A 7 22.47 -47.87 11.28
CA LEU A 7 21.98 -46.62 10.72
C LEU A 7 22.16 -45.54 11.79
N ASP A 8 23.13 -44.68 11.50
CA ASP A 8 23.47 -43.43 12.15
C ASP A 8 22.21 -42.63 12.51
N LYS A 9 21.93 -42.54 13.81
CA LYS A 9 20.96 -41.60 14.38
C LYS A 9 21.55 -40.20 14.22
N ARG A 10 21.28 -39.56 13.09
CA ARG A 10 21.37 -38.10 13.03
C ARG A 10 20.29 -37.56 13.96
N GLU A 11 20.75 -37.22 15.16
CA GLU A 11 20.03 -36.43 16.14
C GLU A 11 19.35 -35.26 15.43
N ILE A 12 18.03 -35.27 15.43
CA ILE A 12 17.24 -34.08 15.17
C ILE A 12 17.61 -33.12 16.31
N PRO A 13 18.15 -31.91 16.04
CA PRO A 13 18.50 -31.01 17.12
C PRO A 13 17.25 -30.69 17.92
N GLU A 14 17.29 -31.01 19.20
CA GLU A 14 16.32 -30.55 20.18
C GLU A 14 16.14 -29.04 20.04
N ASN A 15 14.87 -28.62 20.03
CA ASN A 15 14.37 -27.26 20.03
C ASN A 15 15.36 -26.25 20.64
N ILE A 16 16.18 -25.61 19.79
CA ILE A 16 17.14 -24.57 20.21
C ILE A 16 16.33 -23.30 20.53
N THR A 17 15.71 -23.29 21.70
CA THR A 17 15.17 -22.09 22.32
C THR A 17 16.35 -21.37 22.98
N SER A 18 16.90 -20.38 22.27
CA SER A 18 18.00 -19.55 22.77
C SER A 18 17.71 -19.05 24.18
N GLU A 19 18.71 -19.00 25.04
CA GLU A 19 18.60 -18.48 26.40
C GLU A 19 18.09 -17.02 26.39
N ALA A 20 18.45 -16.26 25.35
CA ALA A 20 17.89 -14.93 25.09
C ALA A 20 16.39 -14.96 24.76
N LEU A 21 15.91 -15.98 24.03
CA LEU A 21 14.48 -16.16 23.76
C LEU A 21 13.72 -16.55 25.03
N LYS A 22 14.29 -17.41 25.88
CA LYS A 22 13.69 -17.79 27.18
C LYS A 22 13.62 -16.60 28.13
N ILE A 23 14.68 -15.80 28.19
CA ILE A 23 14.73 -14.57 28.97
C ILE A 23 13.70 -13.57 28.43
N ASN A 24 13.62 -13.35 27.12
CA ASN A 24 12.61 -12.47 26.53
C ASN A 24 11.18 -12.94 26.83
N LEU A 25 10.89 -14.23 26.67
CA LEU A 25 9.58 -14.81 26.97
C LEU A 25 9.22 -14.67 28.46
N ALA A 26 10.19 -14.81 29.37
CA ALA A 26 9.98 -14.61 30.81
C ALA A 26 9.73 -13.14 31.15
N PHE A 27 10.45 -12.20 30.52
CA PHE A 27 10.24 -10.76 30.70
C PHE A 27 8.92 -10.28 30.11
N THR A 28 8.41 -10.94 29.07
CA THR A 28 7.10 -10.64 28.47
C THR A 28 5.95 -11.49 29.01
N SER A 29 6.19 -12.42 29.95
CA SER A 29 5.12 -13.26 30.51
C SER A 29 4.31 -12.46 31.54
N VAL A 30 3.36 -11.66 31.05
CA VAL A 30 2.39 -10.94 31.88
C VAL A 30 1.03 -11.61 31.72
N ASP A 31 0.26 -11.74 32.81
CA ASP A 31 -1.14 -12.16 32.71
C ASP A 31 -1.92 -11.03 32.03
N VAL A 32 -2.46 -11.29 30.84
CA VAL A 32 -3.11 -10.26 30.03
C VAL A 32 -4.62 -10.47 30.05
N ASP A 33 -5.30 -9.53 30.71
CA ASP A 33 -6.74 -9.39 30.63
C ASP A 33 -7.15 -8.74 29.31
N ILE A 34 -8.16 -9.32 28.66
CA ILE A 34 -8.78 -8.74 27.48
C ILE A 34 -9.62 -7.54 27.94
N ASP A 35 -9.43 -6.39 27.30
CA ASP A 35 -10.22 -5.18 27.59
C ASP A 35 -11.72 -5.48 27.34
N PRO A 36 -12.60 -5.25 28.34
CA PRO A 36 -14.02 -5.60 28.25
C PRO A 36 -14.75 -5.07 27.02
N LYS A 37 -14.26 -3.97 26.42
CA LYS A 37 -14.86 -3.44 25.19
C LYS A 37 -14.80 -4.42 24.01
N TYR A 38 -13.85 -5.37 24.02
CA TYR A 38 -13.70 -6.38 22.97
C TYR A 38 -14.54 -7.64 23.20
N GLN A 39 -15.29 -7.74 24.30
CA GLN A 39 -16.10 -8.92 24.62
C GLN A 39 -17.07 -9.28 23.49
N ILE A 40 -17.65 -8.27 22.83
CA ILE A 40 -18.55 -8.47 21.69
C ILE A 40 -17.90 -9.23 20.51
N LEU A 41 -16.58 -9.12 20.33
CA LEU A 41 -15.85 -9.87 19.31
C LEU A 41 -15.71 -11.36 19.68
N LEU A 42 -15.62 -11.68 20.98
CA LEU A 42 -15.65 -13.07 21.44
C LEU A 42 -17.06 -13.67 21.32
N ASP A 43 -18.08 -12.89 21.70
CA ASP A 43 -19.47 -13.34 21.71
C ASP A 43 -19.94 -13.78 20.31
N VAL A 44 -19.55 -13.03 19.27
CA VAL A 44 -19.85 -13.33 17.85
C VAL A 44 -19.41 -14.73 17.44
N VAL A 45 -18.27 -15.19 17.95
CA VAL A 45 -17.67 -16.46 17.56
C VAL A 45 -17.83 -17.57 18.60
N SER A 46 -18.50 -17.28 19.71
CA SER A 46 -18.54 -18.14 20.91
C SER A 46 -19.02 -19.57 20.65
N ASN A 47 -19.92 -19.76 19.68
CA ASN A 47 -20.43 -21.08 19.27
C ASN A 47 -19.42 -21.92 18.44
N TYR A 48 -18.25 -21.36 18.10
CA TYR A 48 -17.25 -21.97 17.24
C TYR A 48 -15.91 -22.03 17.95
N SER A 49 -15.65 -23.12 18.70
CA SER A 49 -14.45 -23.28 19.55
C SER A 49 -13.13 -22.91 18.88
N GLY A 50 -12.94 -23.24 17.60
CA GLY A 50 -11.74 -22.88 16.84
C GLY A 50 -11.63 -21.39 16.52
N LEU A 51 -12.74 -20.70 16.27
CA LEU A 51 -12.80 -19.25 16.04
C LEU A 51 -12.70 -18.49 17.35
N THR A 52 -13.34 -18.96 18.42
CA THR A 52 -13.21 -18.42 19.78
C THR A 52 -11.75 -18.40 20.21
N ARG A 53 -11.03 -19.52 20.05
CA ARG A 53 -9.61 -19.59 20.41
C ARG A 53 -8.74 -18.64 19.60
N GLN A 54 -9.02 -18.47 18.31
CA GLN A 54 -8.30 -17.51 17.45
C GLN A 54 -8.59 -16.07 17.88
N ALA A 55 -9.84 -15.73 18.20
CA ALA A 55 -10.22 -14.41 18.68
C ALA A 55 -9.60 -14.11 20.05
N GLU A 56 -9.59 -15.06 20.98
CA GLU A 56 -8.91 -14.91 22.28
C GLU A 56 -7.41 -14.66 22.12
N GLN A 57 -6.73 -15.39 21.22
CA GLN A 57 -5.30 -15.19 20.94
C GLN A 57 -5.02 -13.79 20.38
N LEU A 58 -5.81 -13.37 19.39
CA LEU A 58 -5.74 -12.01 18.82
C LEU A 58 -5.92 -10.94 19.90
N LEU A 59 -6.96 -11.07 20.73
CA LEU A 59 -7.30 -10.06 21.73
C LEU A 59 -6.30 -10.02 22.88
N LYS A 60 -5.76 -11.17 23.31
CA LYS A 60 -4.65 -11.21 24.28
C LYS A 60 -3.41 -10.53 23.73
N GLU A 61 -3.05 -10.79 22.47
CA GLU A 61 -1.91 -10.10 21.85
C GLU A 61 -2.14 -8.59 21.72
N LEU A 62 -3.35 -8.17 21.35
CA LEU A 62 -3.72 -6.76 21.26
C LEU A 62 -3.60 -6.02 22.61
N ASN A 63 -3.97 -6.69 23.69
CA ASN A 63 -3.90 -6.15 25.06
C ASN A 63 -2.52 -6.30 25.71
N HIS A 64 -1.57 -6.94 25.04
CA HIS A 64 -0.23 -7.17 25.58
C HIS A 64 0.64 -5.88 25.56
N PRO A 65 1.41 -5.57 26.62
CA PRO A 65 2.25 -4.36 26.68
C PRO A 65 3.32 -4.28 25.58
N TYR A 66 3.80 -5.43 25.12
CA TYR A 66 4.81 -5.57 24.05
C TYR A 66 4.22 -6.20 22.79
N ARG A 67 2.96 -5.86 22.48
CA ARG A 67 2.20 -6.42 21.35
C ARG A 67 2.95 -6.38 20.02
N ASN A 68 2.91 -7.50 19.31
CA ASN A 68 3.32 -7.60 17.92
C ASN A 68 2.22 -7.03 17.02
N LEU A 69 2.35 -5.75 16.68
CA LEU A 69 1.38 -5.04 15.85
C LEU A 69 1.23 -5.62 14.43
N GLU A 70 2.26 -6.26 13.87
CA GLU A 70 2.13 -6.95 12.57
C GLU A 70 1.23 -8.17 12.70
N TYR A 71 1.42 -8.99 13.73
CA TYR A 71 0.56 -10.13 14.01
C TYR A 71 -0.88 -9.69 14.28
N VAL A 72 -1.08 -8.66 15.11
CA VAL A 72 -2.41 -8.11 15.39
C VAL A 72 -3.10 -7.66 14.09
N ALA A 73 -2.40 -6.94 13.20
CA ALA A 73 -2.97 -6.50 11.93
C ALA A 73 -3.38 -7.68 11.03
N GLN A 74 -2.58 -8.77 11.01
CA GLN A 74 -2.87 -9.96 10.21
C GLN A 74 -4.03 -10.78 10.77
N GLU A 75 -4.03 -11.07 12.06
CA GLU A 75 -5.09 -11.87 12.68
C GLU A 75 -6.40 -11.07 12.82
N LEU A 76 -6.35 -9.75 13.00
CA LEU A 76 -7.54 -8.91 12.92
C LEU A 76 -8.16 -8.95 11.53
N TRP A 77 -7.36 -8.83 10.46
CA TRP A 77 -7.87 -8.98 9.10
C TRP A 77 -8.49 -10.36 8.86
N ARG A 78 -7.81 -11.40 9.36
CA ARG A 78 -8.32 -12.77 9.29
C ARG A 78 -9.67 -12.90 10.00
N TYR A 79 -9.82 -12.30 11.19
CA TYR A 79 -11.08 -12.23 11.92
C TYR A 79 -12.15 -11.54 11.08
N CYS A 80 -11.83 -10.37 10.48
CA CYS A 80 -12.76 -9.61 9.64
C CYS A 80 -13.32 -10.44 8.49
N VAL A 81 -12.44 -11.10 7.73
CA VAL A 81 -12.84 -11.83 6.52
C VAL A 81 -13.52 -13.15 6.86
N LYS A 82 -12.95 -13.95 7.76
CA LYS A 82 -13.47 -15.28 8.07
C LYS A 82 -14.80 -15.26 8.81
N ASN A 83 -15.00 -14.25 9.68
CA ASN A 83 -16.17 -14.18 10.54
C ASN A 83 -17.24 -13.23 9.99
N TYR A 84 -17.07 -12.73 8.76
CA TYR A 84 -17.96 -11.74 8.14
C TYR A 84 -19.44 -12.10 8.24
N SER A 85 -19.80 -13.33 7.85
CA SER A 85 -21.18 -13.81 7.90
C SER A 85 -21.75 -13.93 9.31
N LEU A 86 -20.89 -14.02 10.34
CA LEU A 86 -21.29 -14.13 11.73
C LEU A 86 -21.64 -12.77 12.35
N TYR A 87 -20.95 -11.70 11.96
CA TYR A 87 -21.19 -10.38 12.54
C TYR A 87 -22.01 -9.43 11.67
N ILE A 88 -22.08 -9.61 10.35
CA ILE A 88 -22.69 -8.59 9.47
C ILE A 88 -24.18 -8.35 9.76
N ASN A 89 -24.89 -9.37 10.25
CA ASN A 89 -26.30 -9.30 10.68
C ASN A 89 -26.47 -9.30 12.20
N HIS A 90 -25.37 -9.17 12.95
CA HIS A 90 -25.40 -9.13 14.41
C HIS A 90 -26.01 -7.79 14.88
N PRO A 91 -26.84 -7.76 15.94
CA PRO A 91 -27.43 -6.51 16.44
C PRO A 91 -26.40 -5.44 16.82
N GLY A 92 -25.20 -5.87 17.24
CA GLY A 92 -24.07 -4.98 17.55
C GLY A 92 -23.08 -4.75 16.40
N VAL A 93 -23.48 -4.98 15.13
CA VAL A 93 -22.57 -4.88 13.96
C VAL A 93 -21.84 -3.54 13.90
N VAL A 94 -22.52 -2.42 14.16
CA VAL A 94 -21.91 -1.09 14.18
C VAL A 94 -20.74 -1.05 15.16
N LYS A 95 -20.94 -1.51 16.40
CA LYS A 95 -19.90 -1.52 17.43
C LYS A 95 -18.74 -2.46 17.07
N ILE A 96 -19.04 -3.61 16.47
CA ILE A 96 -18.03 -4.56 16.00
C ILE A 96 -17.14 -3.91 14.93
N CYS A 97 -17.75 -3.29 13.93
CA CYS A 97 -17.03 -2.59 12.87
C CYS A 97 -16.21 -1.41 13.40
N GLU A 98 -16.74 -0.65 14.38
CA GLU A 98 -16.00 0.42 15.05
C GLU A 98 -14.74 -0.11 15.75
N LEU A 99 -14.84 -1.17 16.55
CA LEU A 99 -13.70 -1.75 17.26
C LEU A 99 -12.62 -2.26 16.29
N ILE A 100 -13.04 -2.89 15.20
CA ILE A 100 -12.12 -3.35 14.16
C ILE A 100 -11.40 -2.17 13.51
N ALA A 101 -12.14 -1.16 13.06
CA ALA A 101 -11.57 0.00 12.38
C ALA A 101 -10.65 0.81 13.32
N GLU A 102 -11.05 1.00 14.57
CA GLU A 102 -10.24 1.65 15.60
C GLU A 102 -8.94 0.90 15.87
N THR A 103 -8.98 -0.43 15.87
CA THR A 103 -7.79 -1.24 16.10
C THR A 103 -6.80 -1.09 14.94
N PHE A 104 -7.25 -1.11 13.68
CA PHE A 104 -6.36 -0.81 12.56
C PHE A 104 -5.81 0.62 12.61
N LEU A 105 -6.65 1.62 12.92
CA LEU A 105 -6.20 3.00 13.06
C LEU A 105 -5.17 3.18 14.18
N MET A 106 -5.32 2.44 15.28
CA MET A 106 -4.32 2.39 16.35
C MET A 106 -2.99 1.84 15.81
N ILE A 107 -3.01 0.73 15.08
CA ILE A 107 -1.78 0.14 14.51
C ILE A 107 -1.07 1.13 13.56
N ILE A 108 -1.83 1.83 12.72
CA ILE A 108 -1.29 2.85 11.78
C ILE A 108 -0.60 3.98 12.54
N LYS A 109 -1.18 4.43 13.66
CA LYS A 109 -0.62 5.51 14.48
C LYS A 109 0.59 5.08 15.29
N GLU A 110 0.53 3.91 15.93
CA GLU A 110 1.51 3.51 16.94
C GLU A 110 2.69 2.72 16.39
N SER A 111 2.53 2.03 15.25
CA SER A 111 3.62 1.25 14.68
C SER A 111 4.80 2.14 14.30
N ARG A 112 6.02 1.70 14.59
CA ARG A 112 7.25 2.35 14.13
C ARG A 112 7.74 1.81 12.79
N GLN A 113 7.12 0.74 12.28
CA GLN A 113 7.53 0.07 11.07
C GLN A 113 6.61 0.48 9.90
N PRO A 114 7.13 1.16 8.85
CA PRO A 114 6.33 1.58 7.70
C PRO A 114 5.55 0.43 7.04
N ARG A 115 6.17 -0.74 6.88
CA ARG A 115 5.53 -1.94 6.35
C ARG A 115 4.26 -2.34 7.12
N VAL A 116 4.29 -2.23 8.46
CA VAL A 116 3.13 -2.56 9.31
C VAL A 116 2.04 -1.49 9.20
N LYS A 117 2.41 -0.20 9.06
CA LYS A 117 1.44 0.88 8.79
C LYS A 117 0.75 0.69 7.44
N THR A 118 1.50 0.34 6.40
CA THR A 118 0.94 -0.01 5.07
C THR A 118 0.01 -1.21 5.18
N LEU A 119 0.45 -2.31 5.81
CA LEU A 119 -0.37 -3.51 5.99
C LEU A 119 -1.70 -3.22 6.69
N ALA A 120 -1.65 -2.46 7.80
CA ALA A 120 -2.85 -2.08 8.53
C ALA A 120 -3.77 -1.14 7.73
N SER A 121 -3.21 -0.26 6.90
CA SER A 121 -3.96 0.64 6.02
C SER A 121 -4.66 -0.13 4.90
N ASP A 122 -3.95 -1.05 4.25
CA ASP A 122 -4.52 -1.93 3.22
C ASP A 122 -5.64 -2.80 3.81
N HIS A 123 -5.43 -3.41 4.98
CA HIS A 123 -6.46 -4.21 5.65
C HIS A 123 -7.67 -3.36 6.08
N LEU A 124 -7.44 -2.15 6.61
CA LEU A 124 -8.52 -1.25 6.98
C LEU A 124 -9.36 -0.88 5.76
N LEU A 125 -8.74 -0.40 4.68
CA LEU A 125 -9.48 0.01 3.50
C LEU A 125 -10.10 -1.19 2.76
N GLY A 126 -9.46 -2.35 2.80
CA GLY A 126 -10.06 -3.61 2.34
C GLY A 126 -11.28 -4.03 3.16
N PHE A 127 -11.28 -3.79 4.47
CA PHE A 127 -12.44 -4.03 5.34
C PHE A 127 -13.59 -3.07 5.02
N ILE A 128 -13.29 -1.77 4.84
CA ILE A 128 -14.27 -0.76 4.42
C ILE A 128 -14.88 -1.11 3.06
N ASP A 129 -14.06 -1.53 2.08
CA ASP A 129 -14.56 -1.98 0.78
C ASP A 129 -15.48 -3.19 0.92
N LYS A 130 -15.08 -4.18 1.73
CA LYS A 130 -15.90 -5.37 2.00
C LYS A 130 -17.26 -5.01 2.62
N LEU A 131 -17.29 -4.12 3.61
CA LEU A 131 -18.53 -3.65 4.23
C LEU A 131 -19.41 -2.88 3.24
N SER A 132 -18.82 -2.08 2.35
CA SER A 132 -19.58 -1.33 1.32
C SER A 132 -20.28 -2.23 0.29
N GLN A 133 -19.92 -3.52 0.25
CA GLN A 133 -20.48 -4.54 -0.65
C GLN A 133 -21.55 -5.40 0.04
N SER A 134 -21.97 -5.03 1.25
CA SER A 134 -23.03 -5.73 1.98
C SER A 134 -24.37 -5.64 1.26
N GLU A 135 -25.28 -6.55 1.59
CA GLU A 135 -26.69 -6.42 1.20
C GLU A 135 -27.29 -5.11 1.73
N LEU A 136 -28.28 -4.57 1.02
CA LEU A 136 -28.85 -3.23 1.28
C LEU A 136 -29.26 -3.05 2.75
N ASN A 137 -29.93 -4.02 3.35
CA ASN A 137 -30.40 -3.93 4.74
C ASN A 137 -29.24 -3.79 5.75
N SER A 138 -28.18 -4.58 5.57
CA SER A 138 -26.98 -4.50 6.40
C SER A 138 -26.22 -3.20 6.13
N LEU A 139 -26.16 -2.75 4.87
CA LEU A 139 -25.48 -1.52 4.49
C LEU A 139 -26.16 -0.28 5.08
N VAL A 140 -27.50 -0.21 5.06
CA VAL A 140 -28.28 0.86 5.72
C VAL A 140 -27.97 0.90 7.22
N THR A 141 -27.88 -0.26 7.87
CA THR A 141 -27.51 -0.36 9.30
C THR A 141 -26.10 0.18 9.58
N LEU A 142 -25.20 0.12 8.59
CA LEU A 142 -23.80 0.56 8.71
C LEU A 142 -23.56 2.04 8.38
N VAL A 143 -24.56 2.78 7.89
CA VAL A 143 -24.39 4.22 7.57
C VAL A 143 -23.82 5.03 8.75
N PRO A 144 -24.29 4.86 10.01
CA PRO A 144 -23.71 5.56 11.15
C PRO A 144 -22.23 5.20 11.40
N PHE A 145 -21.85 3.93 11.18
CA PHE A 145 -20.46 3.49 11.27
C PHE A 145 -19.61 4.20 10.22
N PHE A 146 -20.02 4.24 8.95
CA PHE A 146 -19.25 4.90 7.90
C PHE A 146 -19.09 6.39 8.17
N ARG A 147 -20.14 7.09 8.59
CA ARG A 147 -20.06 8.51 8.97
C ARG A 147 -19.06 8.73 10.10
N SER A 148 -19.13 7.93 11.17
CA SER A 148 -18.19 7.96 12.30
C SER A 148 -16.75 7.68 11.85
N PHE A 149 -16.57 6.66 11.01
CA PHE A 149 -15.29 6.27 10.44
C PHE A 149 -14.66 7.40 9.61
N PHE A 150 -15.40 7.96 8.65
CA PHE A 150 -14.93 9.08 7.82
C PHE A 150 -14.60 10.31 8.65
N GLY A 151 -15.38 10.60 9.71
CA GLY A 151 -15.06 11.66 10.67
C GLY A 151 -13.74 11.42 11.39
N LYS A 152 -13.43 10.17 11.78
CA LYS A 152 -12.14 9.81 12.38
C LYS A 152 -10.98 9.94 11.40
N ILE A 153 -11.15 9.53 10.13
CA ILE A 153 -10.13 9.70 9.09
C ILE A 153 -9.84 11.19 8.85
N LEU A 154 -10.88 12.02 8.80
CA LEU A 154 -10.76 13.46 8.62
C LEU A 154 -9.93 14.14 9.71
N LEU A 155 -9.77 13.53 10.90
CA LEU A 155 -9.00 14.07 12.03
C LEU A 155 -7.61 13.44 12.19
N LEU A 156 -7.18 12.54 11.30
CA LEU A 156 -5.84 11.97 11.34
C LEU A 156 -4.78 13.04 11.08
N ASP A 157 -3.59 12.88 11.65
CA ASP A 157 -2.42 13.63 11.22
C ASP A 157 -2.02 13.24 9.77
N SER A 158 -1.24 14.09 9.11
CA SER A 158 -0.88 13.88 7.70
C SER A 158 -0.02 12.62 7.48
N GLU A 159 0.74 12.15 8.47
CA GLU A 159 1.52 10.92 8.34
C GLU A 159 0.61 9.69 8.34
N ALA A 160 -0.32 9.58 9.29
CA ALA A 160 -1.29 8.49 9.31
C ALA A 160 -2.22 8.52 8.09
N LEU A 161 -2.63 9.72 7.66
CA LEU A 161 -3.46 9.89 6.46
C LEU A 161 -2.72 9.47 5.18
N TYR A 162 -1.40 9.71 5.10
CA TYR A 162 -0.58 9.29 3.96
C TYR A 162 -0.68 7.78 3.71
N TYR A 163 -0.58 6.94 4.75
CA TYR A 163 -0.67 5.48 4.55
C TYR A 163 -2.04 5.02 4.03
N LEU A 164 -3.12 5.77 4.33
CA LEU A 164 -4.44 5.51 3.75
C LEU A 164 -4.54 6.01 2.31
N LEU A 165 -3.93 7.16 2.00
CA LEU A 165 -3.85 7.70 0.64
C LEU A 165 -3.12 6.75 -0.32
N SER A 166 -1.98 6.23 0.12
CA SER A 166 -1.09 5.38 -0.67
C SER A 166 -1.49 3.90 -0.64
N SER A 167 -2.57 3.54 0.04
CA SER A 167 -3.04 2.15 0.14
C SER A 167 -3.49 1.62 -1.21
N TYR A 168 -3.31 0.31 -1.40
CA TYR A 168 -3.75 -0.37 -2.61
C TYR A 168 -5.26 -0.28 -2.80
N TYR A 169 -6.03 -0.43 -1.71
CA TYR A 169 -7.50 -0.33 -1.75
C TYR A 169 -7.95 1.13 -1.78
N GLN A 170 -8.86 1.46 -2.70
CA GLN A 170 -9.45 2.80 -2.83
C GLN A 170 -10.86 2.85 -2.25
N VAL A 171 -11.16 3.87 -1.45
CA VAL A 171 -12.51 4.05 -0.87
C VAL A 171 -13.50 4.80 -1.76
N ARG A 172 -13.09 5.31 -2.92
CA ARG A 172 -13.97 6.11 -3.81
C ARG A 172 -15.26 5.36 -4.16
N LYS A 173 -15.14 4.08 -4.54
CA LYS A 173 -16.30 3.22 -4.82
C LYS A 173 -17.14 2.94 -3.58
N SER A 174 -16.50 2.73 -2.43
CA SER A 174 -17.18 2.52 -1.16
C SER A 174 -18.00 3.74 -0.77
N ILE A 175 -17.42 4.95 -0.89
CA ILE A 175 -18.09 6.23 -0.68
C ILE A 175 -19.30 6.36 -1.59
N GLN A 176 -19.13 6.13 -2.90
CA GLN A 176 -20.25 6.21 -3.86
C GLN A 176 -21.42 5.30 -3.47
N ARG A 177 -21.15 4.03 -3.15
CA ARG A 177 -22.20 3.08 -2.71
C ARG A 177 -22.91 3.53 -1.43
N ILE A 178 -22.20 4.13 -0.49
CA ILE A 178 -22.80 4.62 0.75
C ILE A 178 -23.69 5.84 0.46
N LEU A 179 -23.24 6.77 -0.38
CA LEU A 179 -24.02 7.95 -0.75
C LEU A 179 -25.26 7.60 -1.59
N GLU A 180 -25.23 6.52 -2.36
CA GLU A 180 -26.38 6.03 -3.14
C GLU A 180 -27.55 5.52 -2.27
N ILE A 181 -27.29 5.12 -1.02
CA ILE A 181 -28.29 4.51 -0.13
C ILE A 181 -28.76 5.43 1.01
N THR A 182 -28.25 6.66 1.07
CA THR A 182 -28.56 7.60 2.15
C THR A 182 -28.72 9.03 1.64
N ASP A 183 -29.68 9.74 2.21
CA ASP A 183 -29.87 11.19 2.04
C ASP A 183 -29.43 11.96 3.32
N ASP A 184 -28.67 11.31 4.22
CA ASP A 184 -28.21 11.92 5.47
C ASP A 184 -27.22 13.05 5.20
N ARG A 185 -27.66 14.30 5.39
CA ARG A 185 -26.86 15.51 5.19
C ARG A 185 -25.54 15.48 5.97
N GLU A 186 -25.55 14.97 7.22
CA GLU A 186 -24.33 14.89 8.03
C GLU A 186 -23.28 13.95 7.40
N THR A 187 -23.72 12.84 6.81
CA THR A 187 -22.85 11.93 6.05
C THR A 187 -22.25 12.65 4.84
N TYR A 188 -23.04 13.36 4.04
CA TYR A 188 -22.51 14.14 2.92
C TYR A 188 -21.50 15.20 3.37
N GLU A 189 -21.78 15.94 4.45
CA GLU A 189 -20.88 16.97 4.98
C GLU A 189 -19.52 16.40 5.41
N VAL A 190 -19.52 15.29 6.15
CA VAL A 190 -18.29 14.64 6.59
C VAL A 190 -17.49 14.10 5.41
N VAL A 191 -18.17 13.46 4.46
CA VAL A 191 -17.53 12.89 3.27
C VAL A 191 -16.98 14.00 2.36
N ALA A 192 -17.70 15.11 2.18
CA ALA A 192 -17.24 16.28 1.41
C ALA A 192 -15.94 16.84 1.97
N LYS A 193 -15.89 17.06 3.29
CA LYS A 193 -14.68 17.53 3.98
C LYS A 193 -13.53 16.54 3.84
N LEU A 194 -13.81 15.24 3.98
CA LEU A 194 -12.80 14.19 3.83
C LEU A 194 -12.22 14.15 2.41
N VAL A 195 -13.07 14.09 1.38
CA VAL A 195 -12.63 14.04 -0.03
C VAL A 195 -11.82 15.29 -0.38
N ARG A 196 -12.27 16.47 0.03
CA ARG A 196 -11.53 17.73 -0.16
C ARG A 196 -10.13 17.65 0.45
N ARG A 197 -10.04 17.25 1.73
CA ARG A 197 -8.76 17.08 2.41
C ARG A 197 -7.89 16.05 1.69
N TRP A 198 -8.46 14.92 1.28
CA TRP A 198 -7.73 13.87 0.60
C TRP A 198 -7.12 14.33 -0.73
N LEU A 199 -7.87 15.07 -1.54
CA LEU A 199 -7.37 15.61 -2.80
C LEU A 199 -6.30 16.67 -2.56
N SER A 200 -6.51 17.56 -1.60
CA SER A 200 -5.51 18.58 -1.23
C SER A 200 -4.19 17.95 -0.77
N GLU A 201 -4.26 16.96 0.13
CA GLU A 201 -3.08 16.22 0.63
C GLU A 201 -2.42 15.40 -0.50
N THR A 202 -3.21 14.83 -1.42
CA THR A 202 -2.70 14.13 -2.61
C THR A 202 -1.85 15.08 -3.46
N TYR A 203 -2.39 16.24 -3.85
CA TYR A 203 -1.67 17.15 -4.74
C TYR A 203 -0.48 17.80 -4.04
N ASN A 204 -0.61 18.17 -2.77
CA ASN A 204 0.52 18.68 -1.98
C ASN A 204 1.64 17.64 -1.86
N PHE A 205 1.29 16.36 -1.66
CA PHE A 205 2.27 15.28 -1.63
C PHE A 205 3.04 15.17 -2.96
N TRP A 206 2.34 15.12 -4.09
CA TRP A 206 2.98 14.98 -5.40
C TRP A 206 3.79 16.22 -5.80
N LEU A 207 3.29 17.43 -5.48
CA LEU A 207 4.03 18.68 -5.67
C LEU A 207 5.30 18.79 -4.80
N SER A 208 5.36 18.04 -3.70
CA SER A 208 6.56 17.97 -2.86
C SER A 208 7.63 17.00 -3.39
N GLN A 209 7.28 16.15 -4.36
CA GLN A 209 8.25 15.30 -5.06
C GLN A 209 9.03 16.12 -6.11
N GLU A 210 10.11 15.55 -6.62
CA GLU A 210 10.83 16.15 -7.75
C GLU A 210 9.97 16.10 -9.02
N ASP A 211 9.96 17.20 -9.78
CA ASP A 211 9.28 17.25 -11.08
C ASP A 211 9.98 16.31 -12.07
N VAL A 212 9.36 15.16 -12.30
CA VAL A 212 9.89 14.08 -13.14
C VAL A 212 10.00 14.50 -14.60
N MET A 213 9.14 15.40 -15.09
CA MET A 213 9.25 15.91 -16.46
C MET A 213 10.54 16.72 -16.62
N THR A 214 10.77 17.66 -15.70
CA THR A 214 11.96 18.50 -15.69
C THR A 214 13.21 17.63 -15.56
N TRP A 215 13.21 16.65 -14.65
CA TRP A 215 14.29 15.68 -14.53
C TRP A 215 14.52 14.93 -15.86
N PHE A 216 13.47 14.39 -16.49
CA PHE A 216 13.59 13.60 -17.72
C PHE A 216 14.16 14.41 -18.89
N MET A 217 13.74 15.66 -19.04
CA MET A 217 14.27 16.57 -20.06
C MET A 217 15.80 16.75 -19.93
N THR A 218 16.34 16.83 -18.70
CA THR A 218 17.79 16.92 -18.49
C THR A 218 18.55 15.67 -18.94
N GLN A 219 17.92 14.50 -18.88
CA GLN A 219 18.55 13.22 -19.23
C GLN A 219 18.62 13.01 -20.75
N VAL A 220 17.59 13.43 -21.49
CA VAL A 220 17.50 13.17 -22.93
C VAL A 220 18.22 14.22 -23.80
N LYS A 221 18.69 15.34 -23.24
CA LYS A 221 19.56 16.34 -23.92
C LYS A 221 19.11 16.70 -25.34
N ASN A 222 17.82 17.01 -25.53
CA ASN A 222 17.18 17.36 -26.81
C ASN A 222 17.04 16.24 -27.85
N LYS A 223 17.27 14.96 -27.49
CA LYS A 223 16.99 13.82 -28.38
C LYS A 223 15.50 13.65 -28.70
N ILE A 224 14.62 14.15 -27.84
CA ILE A 224 13.17 14.11 -28.00
C ILE A 224 12.66 15.56 -28.01
N PRO A 225 11.76 15.95 -28.92
CA PRO A 225 11.17 17.29 -28.91
C PRO A 225 10.46 17.61 -27.60
N THR A 226 10.70 18.81 -27.05
CA THR A 226 10.13 19.26 -25.78
C THR A 226 8.62 19.17 -25.74
N GLU A 227 7.93 19.51 -26.83
CA GLU A 227 6.47 19.43 -26.93
C GLU A 227 5.95 17.99 -26.77
N THR A 228 6.66 17.01 -27.34
CA THR A 228 6.32 15.59 -27.22
C THR A 228 6.46 15.12 -25.79
N ILE A 229 7.55 15.50 -25.10
CA ILE A 229 7.76 15.20 -23.68
C ILE A 229 6.64 15.86 -22.85
N ALA A 230 6.39 17.15 -23.05
CA ALA A 230 5.38 17.90 -22.31
C ALA A 230 3.99 17.24 -22.44
N LYS A 231 3.65 16.72 -23.61
CA LYS A 231 2.39 15.98 -23.82
C LYS A 231 2.32 14.71 -22.99
N THR A 232 3.36 13.88 -22.99
CA THR A 232 3.43 12.63 -22.20
C THR A 232 3.34 12.88 -20.70
N PHE A 233 4.03 13.92 -20.21
CA PHE A 233 4.08 14.23 -18.78
C PHE A 233 2.99 15.21 -18.30
N SER A 234 2.18 15.78 -19.21
CA SER A 234 1.21 16.86 -18.91
C SER A 234 0.42 16.66 -17.63
N PHE A 235 -0.15 15.47 -17.44
CA PHE A 235 -0.94 15.10 -16.27
C PHE A 235 -0.16 15.08 -14.95
N LEU A 236 1.14 14.84 -15.00
CA LEU A 236 2.04 14.72 -13.85
C LEU A 236 2.88 15.98 -13.62
N SER A 237 2.74 16.98 -14.50
CA SER A 237 3.46 18.24 -14.39
C SER A 237 3.05 18.99 -13.12
N HIS A 238 4.01 19.70 -12.52
CA HIS A 238 3.72 20.54 -11.37
C HIS A 238 2.75 21.68 -11.70
N GLU A 239 2.72 22.15 -12.94
CA GLU A 239 1.74 23.13 -13.42
C GLU A 239 0.31 22.56 -13.31
N GLU A 240 0.08 21.36 -13.84
CA GLU A 240 -1.23 20.71 -13.79
C GLU A 240 -1.64 20.35 -12.35
N LEU A 241 -0.74 19.79 -11.55
CA LEU A 241 -1.03 19.45 -10.15
C LEU A 241 -1.33 20.71 -9.30
N THR A 242 -0.65 21.82 -9.59
CA THR A 242 -0.94 23.12 -8.97
C THR A 242 -2.33 23.61 -9.35
N ARG A 243 -2.69 23.54 -10.65
CA ARG A 243 -4.03 23.89 -11.13
C ARG A 243 -5.11 23.07 -10.44
N LEU A 244 -4.97 21.74 -10.39
CA LEU A 244 -5.93 20.84 -9.75
C LEU A 244 -6.10 21.15 -8.25
N ARG A 245 -5.00 21.41 -7.54
CA ARG A 245 -5.05 21.83 -6.13
C ARG A 245 -5.80 23.14 -5.94
N ASP A 246 -5.50 24.14 -6.77
CA ASP A 246 -6.11 25.46 -6.66
C ASP A 246 -7.60 25.42 -7.03
N GLU A 247 -8.00 24.58 -7.99
CA GLU A 247 -9.40 24.29 -8.31
C GLU A 247 -10.14 23.67 -7.11
N ILE A 248 -9.57 22.66 -6.43
CA ILE A 248 -10.16 22.08 -5.22
C ILE A 248 -10.29 23.10 -4.09
N ASN A 249 -9.28 23.94 -3.89
CA ASN A 249 -9.31 25.00 -2.88
C ASN A 249 -10.32 26.11 -3.20
N SER A 250 -10.65 26.30 -4.48
CA SER A 250 -11.62 27.31 -4.93
C SER A 250 -13.09 26.92 -4.71
N ILE A 251 -13.39 25.63 -4.49
CA ILE A 251 -14.76 25.17 -4.22
C ILE A 251 -15.20 25.77 -2.87
N PRO A 252 -16.30 26.54 -2.77
CA PRO A 252 -16.70 27.16 -1.50
C PRO A 252 -16.93 26.14 -0.38
N GLU A 253 -16.60 26.50 0.86
CA GLU A 253 -16.81 25.62 2.03
C GLU A 253 -18.29 25.48 2.40
N ASP A 254 -19.10 26.49 2.08
CA ASP A 254 -20.55 26.55 2.30
C ASP A 254 -21.37 26.01 1.12
N LYS A 255 -20.69 25.53 0.06
CA LYS A 255 -21.35 24.85 -1.06
C LYS A 255 -22.16 23.67 -0.55
N GLU A 256 -23.31 23.42 -1.18
CA GLU A 256 -24.15 22.27 -0.86
C GLU A 256 -23.30 20.97 -0.91
N PRO A 257 -23.29 20.16 0.17
CA PRO A 257 -22.37 19.03 0.31
C PRO A 257 -22.41 18.00 -0.81
N ARG A 258 -23.60 17.69 -1.35
CA ARG A 258 -23.75 16.73 -2.45
C ARG A 258 -23.19 17.28 -3.75
N GLU A 259 -23.51 18.51 -4.13
CA GLU A 259 -22.95 19.19 -5.29
C GLU A 259 -21.42 19.33 -5.20
N ALA A 260 -20.90 19.66 -4.01
CA ALA A 260 -19.47 19.74 -3.77
C ALA A 260 -18.81 18.38 -3.99
N LEU A 261 -19.40 17.31 -3.47
CA LEU A 261 -18.91 15.94 -3.64
C LEU A 261 -18.96 15.47 -5.09
N GLU A 262 -20.07 15.68 -5.79
CA GLU A 262 -20.22 15.33 -7.20
C GLU A 262 -19.14 16.01 -8.06
N GLN A 263 -18.80 17.27 -7.77
CA GLN A 263 -17.69 17.97 -8.41
C GLN A 263 -16.33 17.34 -8.05
N MET A 264 -16.03 17.20 -6.76
CA MET A 264 -14.72 16.74 -6.28
C MET A 264 -14.42 15.29 -6.65
N LEU A 265 -15.42 14.42 -6.68
CA LEU A 265 -15.22 13.03 -7.03
C LEU A 265 -14.74 12.86 -8.46
N ASN A 266 -14.84 13.84 -9.36
CA ASN A 266 -14.32 13.74 -10.73
C ASN A 266 -12.80 14.00 -10.84
N TYR A 267 -12.19 14.55 -9.79
CA TYR A 267 -10.77 14.88 -9.80
C TYR A 267 -9.90 13.64 -9.62
N PRO A 268 -8.69 13.61 -10.21
CA PRO A 268 -7.79 12.48 -10.06
C PRO A 268 -7.31 12.32 -8.62
N ASN A 269 -7.40 11.11 -8.09
CA ASN A 269 -6.93 10.79 -6.75
C ASN A 269 -5.48 10.29 -6.76
N PHE A 270 -4.96 9.94 -5.57
CA PHE A 270 -3.59 9.46 -5.41
C PHE A 270 -3.27 8.29 -6.34
N ARG A 271 -4.17 7.32 -6.43
CA ARG A 271 -3.95 6.13 -7.26
C ARG A 271 -4.06 6.45 -8.76
N ASP A 272 -4.91 7.37 -9.18
CA ASP A 272 -4.93 7.82 -10.58
C ASP A 272 -3.56 8.38 -11.01
N ILE A 273 -2.88 9.09 -10.11
CA ILE A 273 -1.51 9.58 -10.31
C ILE A 273 -0.49 8.44 -10.35
N VAL A 274 -0.56 7.48 -9.42
CA VAL A 274 0.29 6.26 -9.44
C VAL A 274 0.13 5.48 -10.75
N GLU A 275 -1.10 5.30 -11.24
CA GLU A 275 -1.39 4.59 -12.48
C GLU A 275 -0.84 5.33 -13.72
N LYS A 276 -0.70 6.66 -13.64
CA LYS A 276 -0.05 7.44 -14.70
C LYS A 276 1.46 7.27 -14.66
N TYR A 277 2.08 7.33 -13.48
CA TYR A 277 3.49 7.01 -13.32
C TYR A 277 3.84 5.61 -13.83
N ARG A 278 3.00 4.61 -13.52
CA ARG A 278 3.14 3.23 -13.99
C ARG A 278 3.22 3.13 -15.52
N LYS A 279 2.51 3.99 -16.27
CA LYS A 279 2.44 3.95 -17.74
C LYS A 279 3.57 4.71 -18.43
N ILE A 280 4.14 5.73 -17.77
CA ILE A 280 5.20 6.57 -18.36
C ILE A 280 6.31 5.74 -19.00
N PRO A 281 6.92 4.73 -18.35
CA PRO A 281 8.07 4.03 -18.92
C PRO A 281 7.84 3.47 -20.31
N GLU A 282 6.64 2.96 -20.59
CA GLU A 282 6.28 2.47 -21.93
C GLU A 282 6.01 3.63 -22.89
N GLU A 283 5.23 4.63 -22.45
CA GLU A 283 4.87 5.79 -23.28
C GLU A 283 6.11 6.57 -23.76
N ILE A 284 7.13 6.77 -22.91
CA ILE A 284 8.36 7.45 -23.31
C ILE A 284 9.27 6.58 -24.20
N ALA A 285 9.18 5.25 -24.05
CA ALA A 285 9.99 4.32 -24.83
C ALA A 285 9.52 4.27 -26.29
N GLU A 286 8.23 4.51 -26.52
CA GLU A 286 7.64 4.67 -27.85
C GLU A 286 8.05 5.97 -28.56
N LEU A 287 8.61 6.95 -27.83
CA LEU A 287 9.05 8.23 -28.41
C LEU A 287 10.43 8.18 -29.07
N VAL A 288 11.13 7.04 -28.97
CA VAL A 288 12.50 6.89 -29.48
C VAL A 288 12.64 5.66 -30.36
N ASP A 289 13.71 5.66 -31.16
CA ASP A 289 14.07 4.54 -32.01
C ASP A 289 14.35 3.27 -31.18
N GLN A 290 14.22 2.11 -31.82
CA GLN A 290 14.38 0.80 -31.18
C GLN A 290 15.71 0.63 -30.44
N SER A 291 16.79 1.27 -30.90
CA SER A 291 18.10 1.22 -30.26
C SER A 291 18.15 1.92 -28.90
N GLU A 292 17.27 2.89 -28.63
CA GLU A 292 17.28 3.69 -27.40
C GLU A 292 16.09 3.35 -26.48
N ARG A 293 15.09 2.61 -27.00
CA ARG A 293 13.84 2.24 -26.34
C ARG A 293 14.05 1.69 -24.93
N TYR A 294 14.81 0.60 -24.81
CA TYR A 294 15.03 -0.05 -23.52
C TYR A 294 15.90 0.78 -22.58
N ARG A 295 16.85 1.57 -23.10
CA ARG A 295 17.70 2.46 -22.30
C ARG A 295 16.87 3.54 -21.61
N ILE A 296 15.98 4.19 -22.35
CA ILE A 296 15.07 5.21 -21.82
C ILE A 296 14.06 4.60 -20.85
N LYS A 297 13.49 3.45 -21.21
CA LYS A 297 12.57 2.72 -20.34
C LYS A 297 13.22 2.38 -19.00
N LEU A 298 14.40 1.77 -19.00
CA LEU A 298 15.13 1.41 -17.78
C LEU A 298 15.45 2.62 -16.91
N MET A 299 15.94 3.70 -17.52
CA MET A 299 16.23 4.94 -16.79
C MET A 299 15.01 5.46 -16.04
N MET A 300 13.83 5.43 -16.67
CA MET A 300 12.59 5.83 -16.03
C MET A 300 12.12 4.82 -14.98
N LEU A 301 12.22 3.52 -15.23
CA LEU A 301 11.86 2.50 -14.24
C LEU A 301 12.69 2.64 -12.95
N PHE A 302 13.99 2.91 -13.07
CA PHE A 302 14.83 3.22 -11.90
C PHE A 302 14.38 4.51 -11.21
N LYS A 303 14.03 5.54 -11.99
CA LYS A 303 13.49 6.77 -11.42
C LYS A 303 12.20 6.52 -10.63
N LEU A 304 11.29 5.70 -11.13
CA LEU A 304 10.05 5.35 -10.42
C LEU A 304 10.32 4.71 -9.06
N MET A 305 11.33 3.83 -8.96
CA MET A 305 11.72 3.23 -7.68
C MET A 305 12.15 4.29 -6.65
N GLU A 306 12.66 5.44 -7.07
CA GLU A 306 13.14 6.48 -6.16
C GLU A 306 12.04 7.42 -5.63
N ILE A 307 10.87 7.45 -6.27
CA ILE A 307 9.80 8.39 -5.96
C ILE A 307 8.96 7.82 -4.81
N LYS A 308 8.86 8.60 -3.72
CA LYS A 308 7.95 8.24 -2.62
C LYS A 308 6.50 8.24 -3.12
N GLY A 309 5.69 7.33 -2.63
CA GLY A 309 4.30 7.17 -3.04
C GLY A 309 4.09 6.17 -4.19
N LEU A 310 5.17 5.66 -4.80
CA LEU A 310 5.12 4.61 -5.82
C LEU A 310 5.42 3.21 -5.26
N GLU A 311 5.49 3.05 -3.95
CA GLU A 311 5.86 1.77 -3.31
C GLU A 311 4.91 0.63 -3.70
N SER A 312 3.64 0.95 -3.95
CA SER A 312 2.62 -0.02 -4.37
C SER A 312 2.88 -0.65 -5.74
N ILE A 313 3.66 0.01 -6.61
CA ILE A 313 4.04 -0.52 -7.93
C ILE A 313 5.49 -1.01 -7.99
N HIS A 314 6.27 -0.87 -6.92
CA HIS A 314 7.70 -1.25 -6.91
C HIS A 314 7.94 -2.71 -7.30
N GLU A 315 7.10 -3.66 -6.87
CA GLU A 315 7.28 -5.06 -7.23
C GLU A 315 7.10 -5.29 -8.75
N GLU A 316 6.11 -4.62 -9.34
CA GLU A 316 5.88 -4.65 -10.79
C GLU A 316 7.02 -3.97 -11.53
N THR A 317 7.42 -2.77 -11.11
CA THR A 317 8.56 -2.02 -11.68
C THR A 317 9.84 -2.84 -11.64
N LEU A 318 10.10 -3.58 -10.56
CA LEU A 318 11.26 -4.47 -10.47
C LEU A 318 11.19 -5.65 -11.43
N ARG A 319 10.00 -6.24 -11.63
CA ARG A 319 9.82 -7.28 -12.65
C ARG A 319 10.10 -6.72 -14.04
N GLU A 320 9.64 -5.52 -14.34
CA GLU A 320 9.91 -4.84 -15.62
C GLU A 320 11.38 -4.48 -15.82
N ILE A 321 12.08 -4.03 -14.77
CA ILE A 321 13.53 -3.78 -14.82
C ILE A 321 14.28 -5.06 -15.20
N ASN A 322 13.97 -6.18 -14.53
CA ASN A 322 14.60 -7.47 -14.83
C ASN A 322 14.34 -7.91 -16.28
N TYR A 323 13.12 -7.69 -16.78
CA TYR A 323 12.76 -7.99 -18.17
C TYR A 323 13.57 -7.14 -19.17
N CYS A 324 13.61 -5.82 -18.98
CA CYS A 324 14.31 -4.90 -19.87
C CYS A 324 15.83 -5.16 -19.91
N ILE A 325 16.43 -5.52 -18.77
CA ILE A 325 17.84 -5.92 -18.70
C ILE A 325 18.10 -7.18 -19.54
N GLY A 326 17.25 -8.20 -19.41
CA GLY A 326 17.41 -9.46 -20.16
C GLY A 326 17.31 -9.23 -21.68
N ASP A 327 16.37 -8.41 -22.13
CA ASP A 327 16.21 -8.09 -23.55
C ASP A 327 17.37 -7.27 -24.11
N LEU A 328 17.91 -6.33 -23.33
CA LEU A 328 19.09 -5.55 -23.72
C LEU A 328 20.34 -6.42 -23.86
N ILE A 329 20.59 -7.33 -22.90
CA ILE A 329 21.73 -8.27 -22.96
C ILE A 329 21.64 -9.19 -24.18
N ARG A 330 20.42 -9.61 -24.56
CA ARG A 330 20.20 -10.46 -25.74
C ARG A 330 20.27 -9.73 -27.07
N SER A 331 20.12 -8.40 -27.09
CA SER A 331 20.02 -7.59 -28.30
C SER A 331 21.27 -6.73 -28.61
N GLU A 332 22.14 -6.47 -27.64
CA GLU A 332 23.39 -5.74 -27.87
C GLU A 332 24.51 -6.63 -28.43
N ASP A 333 25.29 -6.06 -29.37
CA ASP A 333 26.60 -6.60 -29.76
C ASP A 333 27.58 -6.49 -28.57
N VAL A 334 28.48 -7.48 -28.42
CA VAL A 334 29.50 -7.62 -27.36
C VAL A 334 30.28 -6.32 -27.07
N GLY A 335 30.43 -5.43 -28.06
CA GLY A 335 31.09 -4.13 -27.93
C GLY A 335 30.28 -3.05 -27.18
N GLY A 336 28.95 -3.06 -27.26
CA GLY A 336 28.05 -2.12 -26.56
C GLY A 336 27.76 -2.51 -25.11
N LEU A 337 27.74 -3.83 -24.85
CA LEU A 337 27.39 -4.44 -23.58
C LEU A 337 28.19 -3.89 -22.40
N LYS A 338 29.49 -3.62 -22.58
CA LYS A 338 30.32 -3.10 -21.48
C LYS A 338 29.90 -1.68 -21.06
N SER A 339 29.72 -0.77 -22.01
CA SER A 339 29.29 0.60 -21.71
C SER A 339 27.87 0.64 -21.12
N PHE A 340 27.00 -0.25 -21.60
CA PHE A 340 25.65 -0.40 -21.07
C PHE A 340 25.64 -0.91 -19.63
N LEU A 341 26.42 -1.96 -19.34
CA LEU A 341 26.55 -2.49 -17.98
C LEU A 341 27.15 -1.45 -17.05
N GLU A 342 28.16 -0.69 -17.47
CA GLU A 342 28.74 0.40 -16.67
C GLU A 342 27.68 1.45 -16.29
N GLN A 343 26.82 1.88 -17.22
CA GLN A 343 25.71 2.81 -16.92
C GLN A 343 24.64 2.17 -16.02
N THR A 344 24.25 0.93 -16.30
CA THR A 344 23.26 0.19 -15.51
C THR A 344 23.74 -0.03 -14.08
N PHE A 345 25.00 -0.42 -13.90
CA PHE A 345 25.61 -0.56 -12.58
C PHE A 345 25.76 0.78 -11.87
N ALA A 346 26.04 1.89 -12.56
CA ALA A 346 26.07 3.22 -11.95
C ALA A 346 24.69 3.59 -11.35
N ILE A 347 23.61 3.38 -12.11
CA ILE A 347 22.24 3.64 -11.64
C ILE A 347 21.86 2.68 -10.50
N LEU A 348 22.24 1.41 -10.60
CA LEU A 348 22.02 0.42 -9.54
C LEU A 348 22.82 0.74 -8.26
N LEU A 349 24.00 1.35 -8.37
CA LEU A 349 24.84 1.71 -7.22
C LEU A 349 24.19 2.79 -6.34
N ASP A 350 23.56 3.78 -6.96
CA ASP A 350 22.80 4.79 -6.23
C ASP A 350 21.48 4.21 -5.68
N SER A 351 20.87 3.28 -6.43
CA SER A 351 19.68 2.55 -6.00
C SER A 351 19.94 1.62 -4.79
N LEU A 352 21.16 1.05 -4.66
CA LEU A 352 21.57 0.16 -3.56
C LEU A 352 21.44 0.81 -2.17
N LYS A 353 21.60 2.14 -2.07
CA LYS A 353 21.46 2.88 -0.80
C LYS A 353 20.02 2.96 -0.33
N LYS A 354 19.05 2.97 -1.25
CA LYS A 354 17.63 3.13 -0.98
C LYS A 354 16.89 1.78 -0.97
N TYR A 355 17.26 0.85 -1.86
CA TYR A 355 16.57 -0.43 -2.09
C TYR A 355 17.56 -1.59 -2.32
N PRO A 356 18.24 -2.04 -1.25
CA PRO A 356 19.37 -2.96 -1.38
C PRO A 356 19.00 -4.33 -1.96
N GLU A 357 17.90 -4.94 -1.50
CA GLU A 357 17.49 -6.28 -1.95
C GLU A 357 17.09 -6.29 -3.44
N SER A 358 16.39 -5.25 -3.86
CA SER A 358 15.94 -5.03 -5.24
C SER A 358 17.10 -4.79 -6.20
N ALA A 359 18.04 -3.94 -5.81
CA ALA A 359 19.24 -3.69 -6.60
C ALA A 359 20.13 -4.94 -6.69
N LEU A 360 20.30 -5.69 -5.59
CA LEU A 360 21.03 -6.97 -5.59
C LEU A 360 20.36 -8.03 -6.48
N ASN A 361 19.02 -8.06 -6.52
CA ASN A 361 18.30 -8.94 -7.43
C ASN A 361 18.56 -8.58 -8.90
N CYS A 362 18.60 -7.29 -9.24
CA CYS A 362 18.96 -6.83 -10.59
C CYS A 362 20.41 -7.22 -10.94
N VAL A 363 21.36 -7.02 -10.03
CA VAL A 363 22.77 -7.46 -10.17
C VAL A 363 22.85 -8.97 -10.41
N ARG A 364 22.06 -9.77 -9.68
CA ARG A 364 21.99 -11.22 -9.84
C ARG A 364 21.42 -11.62 -11.20
N THR A 365 20.38 -10.95 -11.68
CA THR A 365 19.79 -11.20 -13.01
C THR A 365 20.81 -10.89 -14.10
N ILE A 366 21.50 -9.75 -14.02
CA ILE A 366 22.62 -9.40 -14.91
C ILE A 366 23.66 -10.51 -14.91
N GLY A 367 24.09 -10.98 -13.73
CA GLY A 367 25.07 -12.05 -13.60
C GLY A 367 24.63 -13.37 -14.26
N LYS A 368 23.35 -13.75 -14.16
CA LYS A 368 22.80 -14.97 -14.78
C LYS A 368 22.74 -14.90 -16.31
N GLU A 369 22.46 -13.73 -16.86
CA GLU A 369 22.36 -13.55 -18.32
C GLU A 369 23.74 -13.43 -18.97
N ILE A 370 24.75 -12.89 -18.26
CA ILE A 370 26.13 -12.75 -18.77
C ILE A 370 26.96 -14.03 -18.58
N ILE A 371 26.79 -14.72 -17.45
CA ILE A 371 27.51 -15.96 -17.16
C ILE A 371 26.60 -17.09 -17.61
N PRO A 372 26.82 -17.70 -18.81
CA PRO A 372 26.01 -18.83 -19.21
C PRO A 372 26.17 -19.94 -18.18
N THR A 373 25.09 -20.30 -17.48
CA THR A 373 25.02 -21.52 -16.69
C THR A 373 25.27 -22.70 -17.62
N LYS A 374 26.43 -23.33 -17.49
CA LYS A 374 26.67 -24.68 -18.01
C LYS A 374 25.90 -25.71 -17.20
#